data_AF-A0A223PQG2-F1
#
_entry.id   AF-A0A223PQG2-F1
#
_cell.length_a   1.000
_cell.length_b   1.000
_cell.length_c   1.000
_cell.angle_alpha   90.00
_cell.angle_beta   90.00
_cell.angle_gamma   90.00
#
_symmetry.space_group_name_H-M   'P 1'
#
loop_
_entity.id
_entity.type
_entity.pdbx_description
1 polymer ?
#
loop_
_entity_poly.entity_id
_entity_poly.type
_entity_poly.pdbx_seq_one_letter_code
_entity_poly.pdbx_strand_id
1 'polypeptide(L)'
;MLKNLARDGRTIVCTIHQPTASVYAMFDQVYILAEGLCIYHGSSANTVPYLASVGLQCPKYHNPADYILEIANGEYGKFNDVLSERCSSNEWVEKVLPAEPILRPNGKVDAFQCGKISIIVNPPHELYKFGILFRRCLVQQYRDWTVTHLKVLLHIVIGVLLGLLFEQAGNDGSKTISNLGYLIVSVAYLCYTSLMPAVLKFPAELPVLKKENFNNWYNLKTYYAAILVTGIPMQIWYSFVYSAPSYFLTGQPPEFSRFLMFVMVLAHVTLLADAIGNVIGTCVNPVNGTFLGAITTCAMIVFAGFLVLLSHMSPVMRIVSHGSFMRYAFEALVLTLYSGGRQPLPCPDDKLYCHTRFPSEIMKEFSFTNDNYWPNIGVLLAEVIVIRIIAYMTLKRIVKRSS
;
A
#
# COMPACT_ATOMS: atom_id res chain seq x y z
N MET A 1 -23.87 -5.62 24.89
CA MET A 1 -23.96 -6.06 23.47
C MET A 1 -23.70 -7.55 23.33
N LEU A 2 -22.52 -8.08 23.69
CA LEU A 2 -22.21 -9.52 23.54
C LEU A 2 -23.20 -10.42 24.27
N LYS A 3 -23.56 -10.12 25.52
CA LYS A 3 -24.57 -10.90 26.26
C LYS A 3 -25.93 -10.97 25.57
N ASN A 4 -26.34 -9.92 24.87
CA ASN A 4 -27.61 -9.91 24.12
C ASN A 4 -27.51 -10.83 22.90
N LEU A 5 -26.39 -10.77 22.16
CA LEU A 5 -26.14 -11.68 21.04
C LEU A 5 -26.10 -13.15 21.49
N ALA A 6 -25.59 -13.43 22.70
CA ALA A 6 -25.62 -14.77 23.27
C ALA A 6 -27.05 -15.22 23.61
N ARG A 7 -27.86 -14.33 24.20
CA ARG A 7 -29.29 -14.57 24.45
C ARG A 7 -30.09 -14.78 23.18
N ASP A 8 -29.67 -14.20 22.06
CA ASP A 8 -30.26 -14.43 20.72
C ASP A 8 -29.86 -15.80 20.13
N GLY A 9 -29.16 -16.66 20.89
CA GLY A 9 -28.79 -18.02 20.49
C GLY A 9 -27.44 -18.14 19.77
N ARG A 10 -26.55 -17.14 19.88
CA ARG A 10 -25.20 -17.21 19.28
C ARG A 10 -24.17 -17.66 20.32
N THR A 11 -23.30 -18.60 19.95
CA THR A 11 -22.12 -18.92 20.77
C THR A 11 -21.10 -17.81 20.65
N ILE A 12 -20.68 -17.24 21.79
CA ILE A 12 -19.66 -16.19 21.86
C ILE A 12 -18.49 -16.71 22.66
N VAL A 13 -17.33 -16.74 22.01
CA VAL A 13 -16.05 -17.05 22.65
C VAL A 13 -15.21 -15.78 22.59
N CYS A 14 -14.71 -15.34 23.74
CA CYS A 14 -13.84 -14.17 23.85
C CYS A 14 -12.73 -14.43 24.85
N THR A 15 -11.56 -13.83 24.59
CA THR A 15 -10.45 -13.75 25.54
C THR A 15 -10.46 -12.36 26.15
N ILE A 16 -10.35 -12.28 27.49
CA ILE A 16 -10.38 -11.01 28.22
C ILE A 16 -9.24 -10.99 29.21
N HIS A 17 -8.46 -9.92 29.18
CA HIS A 17 -7.41 -9.67 30.15
C HIS A 17 -8.00 -8.89 31.33
N GLN A 18 -7.85 -9.41 32.55
CA GLN A 18 -8.24 -8.74 33.82
C GLN A 18 -9.65 -8.12 33.78
N PRO A 19 -10.72 -8.95 33.69
CA PRO A 19 -12.08 -8.43 33.75
C PRO A 19 -12.39 -7.89 35.15
N THR A 20 -13.09 -6.75 35.21
CA THR A 20 -13.69 -6.30 36.48
C THR A 20 -14.65 -7.35 37.03
N ALA A 21 -14.84 -7.42 38.34
CA ALA A 21 -15.74 -8.39 38.98
C ALA A 21 -17.16 -8.38 38.38
N SER A 22 -17.66 -7.19 38.02
CA SER A 22 -18.97 -7.04 37.35
C SER A 22 -19.04 -7.71 35.98
N VAL A 23 -17.95 -7.67 35.22
CA VAL A 23 -17.83 -8.33 33.91
C VAL A 23 -17.62 -9.83 34.09
N TYR A 24 -16.83 -10.23 35.08
CA TYR A 24 -16.59 -11.63 35.39
C TYR A 24 -17.88 -12.38 35.71
N ALA A 25 -18.75 -11.78 36.52
CA ALA A 25 -20.06 -12.33 36.87
C ALA A 25 -21.04 -12.45 35.68
N MET A 26 -20.76 -11.78 34.55
CA MET A 26 -21.61 -11.89 33.36
C MET A 26 -21.30 -13.13 32.51
N PHE A 27 -20.17 -13.82 32.72
CA PHE A 27 -19.80 -14.99 31.92
C PHE A 27 -20.59 -16.22 32.34
N ASP A 28 -21.19 -16.88 31.35
CA ASP A 28 -21.87 -18.17 31.53
C ASP A 28 -20.85 -19.30 31.74
N GLN A 29 -19.73 -19.24 31.03
CA GLN A 29 -18.59 -20.14 31.18
C GLN A 29 -17.28 -19.36 31.15
N VAL A 30 -16.36 -19.78 32.00
CA VAL A 30 -15.01 -19.26 32.11
C VAL A 30 -14.03 -20.41 31.91
N TYR A 31 -13.04 -20.17 31.07
CA TYR A 31 -11.95 -21.09 30.77
C TYR A 31 -10.63 -20.35 30.99
N ILE A 32 -9.81 -20.84 31.92
CA ILE A 32 -8.59 -20.15 32.35
C ILE A 32 -7.38 -21.03 32.06
N LEU A 33 -6.38 -20.42 31.43
CA LEU A 33 -5.14 -21.05 31.02
C LEU A 33 -3.96 -20.45 31.79
N ALA A 34 -3.08 -21.32 32.28
CA ALA A 34 -1.78 -20.95 32.83
C ALA A 34 -0.72 -21.86 32.21
N GLU A 35 0.34 -21.28 31.63
CA GLU A 35 1.45 -22.04 31.00
C GLU A 35 1.00 -23.08 29.95
N GLY A 36 -0.13 -22.84 29.28
CA GLY A 36 -0.72 -23.75 28.29
C GLY A 36 -1.59 -24.87 28.88
N LEU A 37 -1.70 -24.94 30.20
CA LEU A 37 -2.56 -25.88 30.94
C LEU A 37 -3.87 -25.22 31.35
N CYS A 38 -4.95 -26.00 31.34
CA CYS A 38 -6.26 -25.56 31.80
C CYS A 38 -6.35 -25.65 33.31
N ILE A 39 -6.35 -24.51 34.01
CA ILE A 39 -6.42 -24.47 35.47
C ILE A 39 -7.86 -24.31 36.00
N TYR A 40 -8.79 -23.87 35.14
CA TYR A 40 -10.20 -23.75 35.52
C TYR A 40 -11.11 -23.81 34.30
N HIS A 41 -12.20 -24.55 34.42
CA HIS A 41 -13.25 -24.65 33.41
C HIS A 41 -14.62 -24.81 34.09
N GLY A 42 -15.45 -23.76 34.07
CA GLY A 42 -16.76 -23.77 34.72
C GLY A 42 -17.46 -22.40 34.72
N SER A 43 -18.59 -22.29 35.42
CA SER A 43 -19.32 -21.03 35.61
C SER A 43 -18.53 -20.03 36.46
N SER A 44 -18.63 -18.73 36.15
CA SER A 44 -17.99 -17.67 36.94
C SER A 44 -18.34 -17.68 38.44
N ALA A 45 -19.51 -18.23 38.81
CA ALA A 45 -19.93 -18.37 40.20
C ALA A 45 -19.17 -19.50 40.95
N ASN A 46 -18.72 -20.52 40.23
CA ASN A 46 -18.08 -21.71 40.80
C ASN A 46 -16.56 -21.55 40.99
N THR A 47 -15.99 -20.42 40.58
CA THR A 47 -14.54 -20.18 40.67
C THR A 47 -14.04 -20.14 42.11
N VAL A 48 -14.68 -19.37 42.99
CA VAL A 48 -14.26 -19.25 44.39
C VAL A 48 -14.43 -20.57 45.16
N PRO A 49 -15.58 -21.30 45.04
CA PRO A 49 -15.71 -22.64 45.62
C PRO A 49 -14.66 -23.64 45.12
N TYR A 50 -14.34 -23.62 43.83
CA TYR A 50 -13.31 -24.47 43.24
C TYR A 50 -11.93 -24.21 43.84
N LEU A 51 -11.52 -22.93 43.94
CA LEU A 51 -10.25 -22.57 44.56
C LEU A 51 -10.20 -22.96 46.05
N ALA A 52 -11.31 -22.75 46.77
CA ALA A 52 -11.41 -23.12 48.18
C ALA A 52 -11.23 -24.63 48.40
N SER A 53 -11.67 -25.47 47.45
CA SER A 53 -11.47 -26.93 47.52
C SER A 53 -10.00 -27.35 47.49
N VAL A 54 -9.11 -26.50 46.96
CA VAL A 54 -7.66 -26.71 46.84
C VAL A 54 -6.92 -26.07 48.02
N GLY A 55 -7.64 -25.42 48.95
CA GLY A 55 -7.06 -24.67 50.06
C GLY A 55 -6.75 -23.20 49.75
N LEU A 56 -7.17 -22.69 48.59
CA LEU A 56 -6.99 -21.30 48.17
C LEU A 56 -8.23 -20.47 48.52
N GLN A 57 -8.15 -19.69 49.60
CA GLN A 57 -9.25 -18.82 50.03
C GLN A 57 -9.14 -17.43 49.42
N CYS A 58 -10.11 -17.08 48.57
CA CYS A 58 -10.23 -15.73 48.00
C CYS A 58 -10.62 -14.71 49.10
N PRO A 59 -9.90 -13.59 49.24
CA PRO A 59 -10.27 -12.54 50.19
C PRO A 59 -11.62 -11.89 49.84
N LYS A 60 -12.37 -11.45 50.86
CA LYS A 60 -13.78 -11.02 50.74
C LYS A 60 -14.02 -9.82 49.81
N TYR A 61 -13.03 -8.93 49.67
CA TYR A 61 -13.11 -7.74 48.83
C TYR A 61 -12.18 -7.83 47.61
N HIS A 62 -11.70 -9.03 47.30
CA HIS A 62 -10.86 -9.28 46.15
C HIS A 62 -11.70 -9.75 44.97
N ASN A 63 -11.33 -9.32 43.76
CA ASN A 63 -11.97 -9.78 42.54
C ASN A 63 -11.58 -11.25 42.29
N PRO A 64 -12.53 -12.18 42.14
CA PRO A 64 -12.23 -13.58 41.85
C PRO A 64 -11.41 -13.76 40.57
N ALA A 65 -11.62 -12.89 39.58
CA ALA A 65 -10.87 -12.92 38.32
C ALA A 65 -9.40 -12.53 38.50
N ASP A 66 -9.13 -11.53 39.35
CA ASP A 66 -7.76 -11.11 39.64
C ASP A 66 -7.07 -12.15 40.52
N TYR A 67 -7.78 -12.68 41.53
CA TYR A 67 -7.24 -13.71 42.42
C TYR A 67 -6.76 -14.96 41.67
N ILE A 68 -7.56 -15.49 40.75
CA ILE A 68 -7.16 -16.66 39.97
C ILE A 68 -6.03 -16.37 38.97
N LEU A 69 -5.91 -15.13 38.48
CA LEU A 69 -4.80 -14.70 37.65
C LEU A 69 -3.49 -14.55 38.46
N GLU A 70 -3.55 -14.03 39.68
CA GLU A 70 -2.41 -13.96 40.59
C GLU A 70 -1.90 -15.36 40.97
N ILE A 71 -2.83 -16.31 41.19
CA ILE A 71 -2.49 -17.73 41.38
C ILE A 71 -1.82 -18.30 40.14
N ALA A 72 -2.37 -18.03 38.95
CA ALA A 72 -1.79 -18.48 37.67
C ALA A 72 -0.36 -17.95 37.46
N ASN A 73 -0.09 -16.73 37.93
CA ASN A 73 1.23 -16.09 37.90
C ASN A 73 2.18 -16.57 39.02
N GLY A 74 1.70 -17.42 39.94
CA GLY A 74 2.50 -18.00 41.01
C GLY A 74 2.69 -17.11 42.24
N GLU A 75 1.93 -16.02 42.39
CA GLU A 75 2.07 -15.10 43.54
C GLU A 75 1.72 -15.77 44.88
N TYR A 76 0.87 -16.80 44.85
CA TYR A 76 0.49 -17.59 46.02
C TYR A 76 1.26 -18.92 46.10
N GLY A 77 2.19 -19.20 45.18
CA GLY A 77 2.89 -20.48 45.04
C GLY A 77 2.52 -21.23 43.76
N LYS A 78 3.25 -22.31 43.45
CA LYS A 78 3.04 -23.11 42.22
C LYS A 78 1.89 -24.10 42.40
N PHE A 79 0.66 -23.66 42.13
CA PHE A 79 -0.54 -24.50 42.17
C PHE A 79 -1.04 -24.93 40.77
N ASN A 80 -0.41 -24.44 39.70
CA ASN A 80 -0.88 -24.66 38.32
C ASN A 80 -1.03 -26.15 37.96
N ASP A 81 -0.08 -27.01 38.36
CA ASP A 81 -0.12 -28.44 38.08
C ASP A 81 -1.30 -29.13 38.79
N VAL A 82 -1.51 -28.80 40.07
CA VAL A 82 -2.59 -29.36 40.90
C VAL A 82 -3.96 -28.92 40.37
N LEU A 83 -4.09 -27.65 40.00
CA LEU A 83 -5.31 -27.11 39.41
C LEU A 83 -5.59 -27.74 38.04
N SER A 84 -4.55 -27.93 37.23
CA SER A 84 -4.65 -28.60 35.93
C SER A 84 -5.10 -30.06 36.03
N GLU A 85 -4.53 -30.82 36.97
CA GLU A 85 -4.91 -32.20 37.21
C GLU A 85 -6.38 -32.31 37.65
N ARG A 86 -6.81 -31.45 38.58
CA ARG A 86 -8.22 -31.37 39.02
C ARG A 86 -9.18 -30.88 37.96
N CYS A 87 -8.74 -29.97 37.09
CA CYS A 87 -9.58 -29.52 35.98
C CYS A 87 -9.78 -30.65 34.97
N SER A 88 -8.77 -31.51 34.80
CA SER A 88 -8.79 -32.66 33.89
C SER A 88 -9.64 -33.82 34.40
N SER A 89 -9.83 -33.95 35.72
CA SER A 89 -10.67 -34.99 36.33
C SER A 89 -12.18 -34.78 36.09
N ASN A 90 -12.59 -33.66 35.47
CA ASN A 90 -13.98 -33.30 35.14
C ASN A 90 -14.97 -33.29 36.33
N GLU A 91 -14.53 -33.42 37.58
CA GLU A 91 -15.41 -33.39 38.77
C GLU A 91 -16.12 -32.05 38.94
N TRP A 92 -15.47 -30.96 38.53
CA TRP A 92 -15.96 -29.58 38.68
C TRP A 92 -16.41 -28.93 37.37
N VAL A 93 -16.32 -29.67 36.26
CA VAL A 93 -16.83 -29.19 34.97
C VAL A 93 -18.35 -29.26 35.03
N GLU A 94 -18.94 -28.12 35.33
CA GLU A 94 -20.38 -27.96 35.28
C GLU A 94 -20.84 -28.27 33.84
N LYS A 95 -21.55 -29.38 33.66
CA LYS A 95 -22.22 -29.66 32.39
C LYS A 95 -23.17 -28.51 32.16
N VAL A 96 -22.87 -27.66 31.18
CA VAL A 96 -23.80 -26.62 30.74
C VAL A 96 -25.11 -27.31 30.41
N LEU A 97 -26.11 -27.11 31.25
CA LEU A 97 -27.46 -27.51 30.92
C LEU A 97 -27.80 -26.74 29.63
N PRO A 98 -28.24 -27.42 28.56
CA PRO A 98 -28.66 -26.73 27.36
C PRO A 98 -29.65 -25.65 27.76
N ALA A 99 -29.44 -24.43 27.23
CA ALA A 99 -30.28 -23.29 27.55
C ALA A 99 -31.76 -23.70 27.50
N GLU A 100 -32.52 -23.35 28.55
CA GLU A 100 -33.95 -23.63 28.56
C GLU A 100 -34.57 -23.07 27.28
N PRO A 101 -35.40 -23.86 26.57
CA PRO A 101 -35.99 -23.42 25.32
C PRO A 101 -36.79 -22.15 25.57
N ILE A 102 -36.50 -21.10 24.79
CA ILE A 102 -37.23 -19.84 24.85
C ILE A 102 -38.70 -20.15 24.51
N LEU A 103 -39.57 -20.12 25.53
CA LEU A 103 -40.99 -20.34 25.35
C LEU A 103 -41.56 -19.18 24.53
N ARG A 104 -41.76 -19.38 23.22
CA ARG A 104 -42.54 -18.44 22.41
C ARG A 104 -44.01 -18.53 22.84
N PRO A 105 -44.79 -17.44 22.75
CA PRO A 105 -46.18 -17.37 23.24
C PRO A 105 -47.14 -18.47 22.71
N ASN A 106 -46.74 -19.23 21.68
CA ASN A 106 -47.53 -20.29 21.08
C ASN A 106 -47.30 -21.70 21.66
N GLY A 107 -46.61 -21.85 22.80
CA GLY A 107 -46.51 -23.13 23.51
C GLY A 107 -45.80 -24.27 22.76
N LYS A 108 -45.15 -23.98 21.63
CA LYS A 108 -44.28 -24.93 20.93
C LYS A 108 -42.88 -24.86 21.53
N VAL A 109 -42.53 -25.89 22.27
CA VAL A 109 -41.17 -26.16 22.73
C VAL A 109 -40.41 -26.75 21.53
N ASP A 110 -39.80 -25.90 20.73
CA ASP A 110 -38.74 -26.38 19.84
C ASP A 110 -37.56 -26.72 20.75
N ALA A 111 -37.39 -28.01 21.06
CA ALA A 111 -36.13 -28.48 21.60
C ALA A 111 -35.04 -27.95 20.67
N PHE A 112 -34.05 -27.23 21.20
CA PHE A 112 -32.85 -26.88 20.46
C PHE A 112 -32.13 -28.19 20.10
N GLN A 113 -32.60 -28.85 19.05
CA GLN A 113 -31.84 -29.89 18.39
C GLN A 113 -30.57 -29.19 17.95
N CYS A 114 -29.45 -29.55 18.57
CA CYS A 114 -28.12 -29.19 18.12
C CYS A 114 -27.87 -29.89 16.77
N GLY A 115 -28.67 -29.52 15.77
CA GLY A 115 -28.38 -29.80 14.38
C GLY A 115 -27.10 -29.05 14.06
N LYS A 116 -26.22 -29.65 13.27
CA LYS A 116 -25.07 -28.95 12.70
C LYS A 116 -25.56 -27.67 12.04
N ILE A 117 -25.42 -26.53 12.71
CA ILE A 117 -25.59 -25.22 12.09
C ILE A 117 -24.34 -25.03 11.22
N SER A 118 -24.33 -25.67 10.06
CA SER A 118 -23.49 -25.23 8.97
C SER A 118 -24.09 -23.92 8.49
N ILE A 119 -23.53 -22.80 8.92
CA ILE A 119 -23.80 -21.52 8.27
C ILE A 119 -23.19 -21.66 6.86
N ILE A 120 -24.00 -22.02 5.88
CA ILE A 120 -23.61 -21.99 4.47
C ILE A 120 -23.55 -20.50 4.09
N VAL A 121 -22.41 -19.87 4.38
CA VAL A 121 -22.11 -18.54 3.86
C VAL A 121 -21.79 -18.74 2.39
N ASN A 122 -22.72 -18.40 1.50
CA ASN A 122 -22.44 -18.32 0.06
C ASN A 122 -21.74 -16.98 -0.21
N PRO A 123 -20.41 -16.95 -0.42
CA PRO A 123 -19.73 -15.70 -0.70
C PRO A 123 -20.17 -15.15 -2.07
N PRO A 124 -20.30 -13.83 -2.23
CA PRO A 124 -20.61 -13.23 -3.52
C PRO A 124 -19.47 -13.47 -4.53
N HIS A 125 -19.77 -13.36 -5.82
CA HIS A 125 -18.77 -13.46 -6.88
C HIS A 125 -17.67 -12.41 -6.74
N GLU A 126 -16.44 -12.76 -7.17
CA GLU A 126 -15.27 -11.88 -7.07
C GLU A 126 -15.41 -10.56 -7.85
N LEU A 127 -16.18 -10.54 -8.95
CA LEU A 127 -16.48 -9.30 -9.69
C LEU A 127 -17.31 -8.31 -8.87
N TYR A 128 -18.25 -8.81 -8.07
CA TYR A 128 -19.02 -7.97 -7.16
C TYR A 128 -18.11 -7.39 -6.06
N LYS A 129 -17.24 -8.22 -5.48
CA LYS A 129 -16.22 -7.77 -4.52
C LYS A 129 -15.28 -6.73 -5.14
N PHE A 130 -14.84 -6.94 -6.38
CA PHE A 130 -14.05 -5.96 -7.14
C PHE A 130 -14.79 -4.63 -7.29
N GLY A 131 -16.07 -4.65 -7.66
CA GLY A 131 -16.88 -3.42 -7.80
C GLY A 131 -16.98 -2.63 -6.48
N ILE A 132 -17.15 -3.32 -5.35
CA ILE A 132 -17.14 -2.70 -4.02
C ILE A 132 -15.77 -2.10 -3.72
N LEU A 133 -14.69 -2.85 -3.94
CA LEU A 133 -13.32 -2.40 -3.69
C LEU A 133 -12.95 -1.20 -4.58
N PHE A 134 -13.33 -1.25 -5.85
CA PHE A 134 -13.17 -0.15 -6.80
C PHE A 134 -13.87 1.12 -6.31
N ARG A 135 -15.15 1.01 -5.91
CA ARG A 135 -15.89 2.13 -5.32
C ARG A 135 -15.25 2.64 -4.04
N ARG A 136 -14.78 1.73 -3.16
CA ARG A 136 -14.06 2.10 -1.93
C ARG A 136 -12.81 2.91 -2.26
N CYS A 137 -11.98 2.43 -3.17
CA CYS A 137 -10.76 3.11 -3.60
C CYS A 137 -11.05 4.50 -4.21
N LEU A 138 -12.09 4.63 -5.04
CA LEU A 138 -12.50 5.93 -5.58
C LEU A 138 -12.96 6.90 -4.48
N VAL A 139 -13.78 6.43 -3.53
CA VAL A 139 -14.24 7.25 -2.40
C VAL A 139 -13.06 7.67 -1.53
N GLN A 140 -12.08 6.77 -1.30
CA GLN A 140 -10.86 7.09 -0.57
C GLN A 140 -10.04 8.17 -1.29
N GLN A 141 -9.77 8.00 -2.59
CA GLN A 141 -9.03 9.00 -3.39
C GLN A 141 -9.74 10.36 -3.39
N TYR A 142 -11.06 10.39 -3.54
CA TYR A 142 -11.84 11.61 -3.52
C TYR A 142 -11.86 12.30 -2.15
N ARG A 143 -11.90 11.54 -1.06
CA ARG A 143 -11.92 12.11 0.31
C ARG A 143 -10.54 12.44 0.86
N ASP A 144 -9.48 11.89 0.28
CA ASP A 144 -8.11 12.14 0.70
C ASP A 144 -7.63 13.51 0.22
N TRP A 145 -7.99 14.54 1.00
CA TRP A 145 -7.58 15.91 0.74
C TRP A 145 -6.07 16.10 0.82
N THR A 146 -5.45 15.47 1.81
CA THR A 146 -4.04 15.68 2.15
C THR A 146 -3.11 15.12 1.08
N VAL A 147 -3.39 13.93 0.53
CA VAL A 147 -2.49 13.29 -0.43
C VAL A 147 -2.90 13.56 -1.88
N THR A 148 -4.20 13.60 -2.18
CA THR A 148 -4.67 13.72 -3.57
C THR A 148 -4.80 15.17 -4.01
N HIS A 149 -5.55 15.99 -3.26
CA HIS A 149 -5.82 17.38 -3.66
C HIS A 149 -4.59 18.28 -3.54
N LEU A 150 -3.83 18.14 -2.44
CA LEU A 150 -2.57 18.87 -2.26
C LEU A 150 -1.56 18.54 -3.36
N LYS A 151 -1.52 17.29 -3.83
CA LYS A 151 -0.62 16.87 -4.91
C LYS A 151 -1.02 17.48 -6.26
N VAL A 152 -2.32 17.57 -6.57
CA VAL A 152 -2.79 18.31 -7.77
C VAL A 152 -2.35 19.77 -7.71
N LEU A 153 -2.60 20.45 -6.58
CA LEU A 153 -2.20 21.85 -6.39
C LEU A 153 -0.68 22.02 -6.57
N LEU A 154 0.11 21.14 -5.95
CA LEU A 154 1.57 21.17 -6.06
C LEU A 154 2.04 20.97 -7.51
N HIS A 155 1.43 20.05 -8.26
CA HIS A 155 1.76 19.84 -9.68
C HIS A 155 1.47 21.05 -10.55
N ILE A 156 0.38 21.78 -10.29
CA ILE A 156 0.09 23.04 -10.98
C ILE A 156 1.15 24.08 -10.63
N VAL A 157 1.41 24.31 -9.34
CA VAL A 157 2.37 25.32 -8.87
C VAL A 157 3.77 25.06 -9.40
N ILE A 158 4.26 23.81 -9.30
CA ILE A 158 5.59 23.44 -9.80
C ILE A 158 5.64 23.43 -11.32
N GLY A 159 4.55 23.05 -12.00
CA GLY A 159 4.46 23.13 -13.47
C GLY A 159 4.59 24.57 -13.97
N VAL A 160 3.90 25.53 -13.32
CA VAL A 160 4.05 26.96 -13.62
C VAL A 160 5.46 27.45 -13.26
N LEU A 161 5.97 27.12 -12.08
CA LEU A 161 7.30 27.54 -11.63
C LEU A 161 8.40 27.08 -12.58
N LEU A 162 8.42 25.81 -12.97
CA LEU A 162 9.42 25.28 -13.91
C LEU A 162 9.21 25.85 -15.31
N GLY A 163 7.96 26.06 -15.74
CA GLY A 163 7.67 26.72 -17.00
C GLY A 163 8.23 28.15 -17.09
N LEU A 164 8.12 28.93 -16.01
CA LEU A 164 8.68 30.29 -15.93
C LEU A 164 10.20 30.28 -15.75
N LEU A 165 10.75 29.31 -15.01
CA LEU A 165 12.20 29.21 -14.80
C LEU A 165 12.95 28.92 -16.11
N PHE A 166 12.35 28.11 -16.99
CA PHE A 166 12.90 27.74 -18.29
C PHE A 166 12.19 28.46 -19.45
N GLU A 167 11.69 29.67 -19.21
CA GLU A 167 10.91 30.43 -20.19
C GLU A 167 11.59 30.52 -21.57
N GLN A 168 10.82 30.15 -22.60
CA GLN A 168 11.23 30.11 -24.01
C GLN A 168 12.47 29.24 -24.32
N ALA A 169 12.94 28.40 -23.39
CA ALA A 169 14.08 27.52 -23.64
C ALA A 169 13.80 26.51 -24.77
N GLY A 170 12.54 26.14 -24.98
CA GLY A 170 12.12 25.26 -26.06
C GLY A 170 12.26 25.86 -27.46
N ASN A 171 12.24 27.19 -27.59
CA ASN A 171 12.28 27.89 -28.88
C ASN A 171 13.54 28.73 -29.09
N ASP A 172 14.52 28.67 -28.20
CA ASP A 172 15.76 29.46 -28.28
C ASP A 172 16.96 28.51 -28.46
N GLY A 173 17.59 28.56 -29.63
CA GLY A 173 18.74 27.71 -29.97
C GLY A 173 19.98 27.96 -29.10
N SER A 174 20.00 29.05 -28.33
CA SER A 174 21.05 29.35 -27.37
C SER A 174 20.78 28.78 -25.97
N LYS A 175 19.55 28.33 -25.71
CA LYS A 175 19.09 27.73 -24.45
C LYS A 175 18.83 26.23 -24.57
N THR A 176 19.25 25.58 -25.65
CA THR A 176 19.04 24.15 -25.90
C THR A 176 19.48 23.26 -24.73
N ILE A 177 20.65 23.51 -24.14
CA ILE A 177 21.15 22.76 -22.98
C ILE A 177 20.27 22.97 -21.75
N SER A 178 19.79 24.20 -21.51
CA SER A 178 18.82 24.49 -20.46
C SER A 178 17.50 23.75 -20.69
N ASN A 179 17.04 23.65 -21.94
CA ASN A 179 15.85 22.89 -22.29
C ASN A 179 16.02 21.39 -21.99
N LEU A 180 17.17 20.80 -22.30
CA LEU A 180 17.48 19.42 -21.92
C LEU A 180 17.51 19.24 -20.39
N GLY A 181 18.05 20.23 -19.67
CA GLY A 181 17.96 20.32 -18.20
C GLY A 181 16.52 20.31 -17.69
N TYR A 182 15.62 21.06 -18.34
CA TYR A 182 14.19 21.04 -18.03
C TYR A 182 13.55 19.64 -18.18
N LEU A 183 13.92 18.88 -19.23
CA LEU A 183 13.38 17.53 -19.44
C LEU A 183 13.78 16.59 -18.32
N ILE A 184 15.05 16.57 -17.93
CA ILE A 184 15.51 15.67 -16.86
C ILE A 184 14.96 16.09 -15.50
N VAL A 185 14.85 17.39 -15.22
CA VAL A 185 14.23 17.90 -13.98
C VAL A 185 12.75 17.51 -13.91
N SER A 186 12.03 17.58 -15.04
CA SER A 186 10.63 17.14 -15.13
C SER A 186 10.47 15.65 -14.82
N VAL A 187 11.34 14.80 -15.37
CA VAL A 187 11.37 13.35 -15.08
C VAL A 187 11.68 13.09 -13.61
N ALA A 188 12.71 13.74 -13.07
CA ALA A 188 13.14 13.57 -11.68
C ALA A 188 12.04 14.00 -10.69
N TYR A 189 11.42 15.15 -10.92
CA TYR A 189 10.33 15.69 -10.09
C TYR A 189 9.11 14.74 -10.05
N LEU A 190 8.63 14.31 -11.23
CA LEU A 190 7.47 13.41 -11.32
C LEU A 190 7.77 12.02 -10.75
N CYS A 191 9.01 11.54 -10.90
CA CYS A 191 9.46 10.33 -10.23
C CYS A 191 9.38 10.48 -8.71
N TYR A 192 10.03 11.50 -8.14
CA TYR A 192 10.11 11.68 -6.69
C TYR A 192 8.72 11.81 -6.04
N THR A 193 7.87 12.67 -6.61
CA THR A 193 6.52 12.95 -6.10
C THR A 193 5.54 11.78 -6.26
N SER A 194 5.85 10.80 -7.12
CA SER A 194 5.05 9.57 -7.27
C SER A 194 5.61 8.40 -6.45
N LEU A 195 6.92 8.32 -6.31
CA LEU A 195 7.60 7.28 -5.54
C LEU A 195 7.37 7.45 -4.03
N MET A 196 7.55 8.66 -3.49
CA MET A 196 7.51 8.88 -2.03
C MET A 196 6.15 8.49 -1.40
N PRO A 197 4.98 8.92 -1.91
CA PRO A 197 3.71 8.49 -1.33
C PRO A 197 3.46 6.99 -1.48
N ALA A 198 3.91 6.38 -2.58
CA ALA A 198 3.74 4.95 -2.83
C ALA A 198 4.51 4.07 -1.83
N VAL A 199 5.70 4.52 -1.38
CA VAL A 199 6.48 3.86 -0.32
C VAL A 199 5.69 3.73 0.98
N LEU A 200 4.88 4.74 1.32
CA LEU A 200 4.14 4.79 2.59
C LEU A 200 2.76 4.13 2.51
N LYS A 201 2.22 3.96 1.30
CA LYS A 201 0.85 3.48 1.06
C LYS A 201 0.61 2.08 1.60
N PHE A 202 1.35 1.08 1.10
CA PHE A 202 1.11 -0.31 1.50
C PHE A 202 1.42 -0.60 2.98
N PRO A 203 2.48 -0.06 3.60
CA PRO A 203 2.67 -0.18 5.04
C PRO A 203 1.46 0.27 5.87
N ALA A 204 0.83 1.39 5.49
CA ALA A 204 -0.34 1.93 6.19
C ALA A 204 -1.59 1.05 6.02
N GLU A 205 -1.79 0.47 4.83
CA GLU A 205 -2.95 -0.39 4.54
C GLU A 205 -2.78 -1.84 5.03
N LEU A 206 -1.54 -2.27 5.30
CA LEU A 206 -1.23 -3.67 5.57
C LEU A 206 -1.98 -4.28 6.78
N PRO A 207 -2.16 -3.59 7.93
CA PRO A 207 -2.91 -4.14 9.06
C PRO A 207 -4.37 -4.44 8.70
N VAL A 208 -5.01 -3.55 7.93
CA VAL A 208 -6.38 -3.73 7.45
C VAL A 208 -6.41 -4.90 6.47
N LEU A 209 -5.54 -4.89 5.46
CA LEU A 209 -5.48 -5.93 4.44
C LEU A 209 -5.28 -7.33 5.04
N LYS A 210 -4.41 -7.47 6.06
CA LYS A 210 -4.20 -8.74 6.77
C LYS A 210 -5.49 -9.22 7.45
N LYS A 211 -6.21 -8.33 8.14
CA LYS A 211 -7.48 -8.64 8.79
C LYS A 211 -8.56 -9.04 7.78
N GLU A 212 -8.68 -8.30 6.68
CA GLU A 212 -9.67 -8.57 5.62
C GLU A 212 -9.38 -9.89 4.89
N ASN A 213 -8.10 -10.20 4.67
CA ASN A 213 -7.66 -11.46 4.06
C ASN A 213 -7.83 -12.66 5.02
N PHE A 214 -7.52 -12.51 6.31
CA PHE A 214 -7.76 -13.56 7.32
C PHE A 214 -9.25 -13.92 7.43
N ASN A 215 -10.13 -12.91 7.34
CA ASN A 215 -11.58 -13.12 7.35
C ASN A 215 -12.16 -13.56 5.99
N ASN A 216 -11.32 -13.81 4.97
CA ASN A 216 -11.73 -14.20 3.61
C ASN A 216 -12.79 -13.28 2.98
N TRP A 217 -12.73 -11.97 3.26
CA TRP A 217 -13.69 -11.02 2.70
C TRP A 217 -13.53 -10.89 1.17
N TYR A 218 -12.29 -10.93 0.68
CA TYR A 218 -11.95 -10.90 -0.74
C TYR A 218 -10.56 -11.51 -1.00
N ASN A 219 -10.30 -11.90 -2.25
CA ASN A 219 -8.96 -12.35 -2.65
C ASN A 219 -7.98 -11.18 -2.79
N LEU A 220 -6.72 -11.38 -2.40
CA LEU A 220 -5.65 -10.39 -2.55
C LEU A 220 -5.48 -9.90 -4.01
N LYS A 221 -5.69 -10.77 -4.99
CA LYS A 221 -5.68 -10.41 -6.42
C LYS A 221 -6.73 -9.36 -6.76
N THR A 222 -7.94 -9.52 -6.23
CA THR A 222 -9.09 -8.64 -6.45
C THR A 222 -8.83 -7.26 -5.87
N TYR A 223 -8.22 -7.20 -4.68
CA TYR A 223 -7.74 -5.96 -4.06
C TYR A 223 -6.67 -5.26 -4.88
N TYR A 224 -5.62 -5.99 -5.28
CA TYR A 224 -4.53 -5.41 -6.05
C TYR A 224 -5.02 -4.87 -7.40
N ALA A 225 -5.89 -5.61 -8.08
CA ALA A 225 -6.53 -5.15 -9.31
C ALA A 225 -7.33 -3.86 -9.11
N ALA A 226 -8.12 -3.76 -8.02
CA ALA A 226 -8.91 -2.55 -7.74
C ALA A 226 -8.01 -1.32 -7.53
N ILE A 227 -6.88 -1.48 -6.83
CA ILE A 227 -5.89 -0.40 -6.66
C ILE A 227 -5.23 0.00 -7.98
N LEU A 228 -4.89 -0.96 -8.85
CA LEU A 228 -4.29 -0.65 -10.15
C LEU A 228 -5.25 0.12 -11.06
N VAL A 229 -6.48 -0.37 -11.19
CA VAL A 229 -7.47 0.22 -12.11
C VAL A 229 -7.90 1.62 -11.64
N THR A 230 -7.95 1.88 -10.33
CA THR A 230 -8.20 3.22 -9.79
C THR A 230 -6.96 4.12 -9.79
N GLY A 231 -5.77 3.55 -9.62
CA GLY A 231 -4.52 4.30 -9.52
C GLY A 231 -3.97 4.78 -10.86
N ILE A 232 -4.05 3.96 -11.91
CA ILE A 232 -3.45 4.28 -13.23
C ILE A 232 -4.02 5.58 -13.83
N PRO A 233 -5.35 5.77 -13.93
CA PRO A 233 -5.92 7.00 -14.46
C PRO A 233 -5.50 8.24 -13.66
N MET A 234 -5.38 8.09 -12.34
CA MET A 234 -4.98 9.19 -11.44
C MET A 234 -3.52 9.63 -11.69
N GLN A 235 -2.60 8.69 -11.93
CA GLN A 235 -1.21 9.01 -12.24
C GLN A 235 -1.06 9.68 -13.63
N ILE A 236 -1.85 9.23 -14.61
CA ILE A 236 -1.91 9.88 -15.93
C ILE A 236 -2.43 11.31 -15.78
N TRP A 237 -3.48 11.51 -14.97
CA TRP A 237 -4.01 12.85 -14.70
C TRP A 237 -2.98 13.78 -14.05
N TYR A 238 -2.23 13.32 -13.04
CA TYR A 238 -1.15 14.13 -12.45
C TYR A 238 -0.10 14.57 -13.48
N SER A 239 0.26 13.67 -14.39
CA SER A 239 1.23 13.95 -15.45
C SER A 239 0.69 15.00 -16.43
N PHE A 240 -0.59 14.94 -16.78
CA PHE A 240 -1.27 15.94 -17.61
C PHE A 240 -1.32 17.32 -16.92
N VAL A 241 -1.74 17.37 -15.67
CA VAL A 241 -1.86 18.63 -14.89
C VAL A 241 -0.52 19.34 -14.74
N TYR A 242 0.57 18.61 -14.52
CA TYR A 242 1.92 19.17 -14.47
C TYR A 242 2.43 19.62 -15.85
N SER A 243 2.20 18.81 -16.88
CA SER A 243 2.77 19.04 -18.22
C SER A 243 2.08 20.18 -18.96
N ALA A 244 0.79 20.41 -18.76
CA ALA A 244 0.07 21.48 -19.44
C ALA A 244 0.72 22.87 -19.26
N PRO A 245 0.87 23.42 -18.04
CA PRO A 245 1.53 24.72 -17.86
C PRO A 245 3.02 24.69 -18.22
N SER A 246 3.75 23.65 -17.82
CA SER A 246 5.20 23.59 -18.00
C SER A 246 5.61 23.52 -19.48
N TYR A 247 4.88 22.77 -20.31
CA TYR A 247 5.15 22.63 -21.74
C TYR A 247 4.97 23.93 -22.52
N PHE A 248 3.84 24.63 -22.29
CA PHE A 248 3.53 25.85 -23.03
C PHE A 248 4.39 27.04 -22.58
N LEU A 249 4.64 27.20 -21.28
CA LEU A 249 5.47 28.29 -20.76
C LEU A 249 6.95 28.17 -21.16
N THR A 250 7.46 26.94 -21.24
CA THR A 250 8.84 26.68 -21.72
C THR A 250 8.98 26.96 -23.23
N GLY A 251 7.88 27.18 -23.95
CA GLY A 251 7.89 27.42 -25.40
C GLY A 251 8.24 26.16 -26.20
N GLN A 252 7.70 25.00 -25.81
CA GLN A 252 7.87 23.78 -26.60
C GLN A 252 7.03 23.83 -27.89
N PRO A 253 7.32 22.97 -28.90
CA PRO A 253 6.58 22.92 -30.14
C PRO A 253 5.07 22.71 -29.93
N PRO A 254 4.17 23.55 -30.47
CA PRO A 254 2.75 23.51 -30.13
C PRO A 254 1.96 22.36 -30.78
N GLU A 255 2.61 21.46 -31.53
CA GLU A 255 1.94 20.35 -32.19
C GLU A 255 1.31 19.39 -31.17
N PHE A 256 0.00 19.16 -31.33
CA PHE A 256 -0.78 18.31 -30.44
C PHE A 256 -0.21 16.89 -30.29
N SER A 257 0.34 16.32 -31.36
CA SER A 257 0.98 14.99 -31.34
C SER A 257 2.21 14.96 -30.44
N ARG A 258 3.07 15.98 -30.50
CA ARG A 258 4.27 16.09 -29.66
C ARG A 258 3.92 16.32 -28.20
N PHE A 259 2.91 17.14 -27.94
CA PHE A 259 2.39 17.31 -26.59
C PHE A 259 1.88 15.99 -26.00
N LEU A 260 1.08 15.22 -26.76
CA LEU A 260 0.58 13.93 -26.29
C LEU A 260 1.71 12.92 -26.05
N MET A 261 2.70 12.85 -26.94
CA MET A 261 3.90 12.01 -26.74
C MET A 261 4.66 12.41 -25.48
N PHE A 262 4.82 13.71 -25.24
CA PHE A 262 5.46 14.24 -24.03
C PHE A 262 4.71 13.82 -22.76
N VAL A 263 3.39 14.01 -22.72
CA VAL A 263 2.54 13.60 -21.59
C VAL A 263 2.60 12.07 -21.39
N MET A 264 2.61 11.29 -22.47
CA MET A 264 2.71 9.83 -22.39
C MET A 264 4.01 9.38 -21.72
N VAL A 265 5.16 9.96 -22.07
CA VAL A 265 6.43 9.61 -21.42
C VAL A 265 6.39 9.95 -19.92
N LEU A 266 5.90 11.14 -19.56
CA LEU A 266 5.79 11.55 -18.16
C LEU A 266 4.79 10.69 -17.37
N ALA A 267 3.72 10.21 -18.01
CA ALA A 267 2.79 9.25 -17.42
C ALA A 267 3.46 7.90 -17.15
N HIS A 268 4.35 7.42 -18.01
CA HIS A 268 5.11 6.19 -17.74
C HIS A 268 6.05 6.36 -16.55
N VAL A 269 6.72 7.51 -16.45
CA VAL A 269 7.58 7.85 -15.31
C VAL A 269 6.82 7.80 -13.99
N THR A 270 5.63 8.42 -13.92
CA THR A 270 4.82 8.40 -12.68
C THR A 270 4.31 7.00 -12.36
N LEU A 271 3.90 6.21 -13.36
CA LEU A 271 3.45 4.82 -13.18
C LEU A 271 4.55 3.88 -12.68
N LEU A 272 5.78 4.03 -13.20
CA LEU A 272 6.97 3.28 -12.77
C LEU A 272 7.40 3.66 -11.37
N ALA A 273 7.48 4.97 -11.09
CA ALA A 273 7.83 5.48 -9.78
C ALA A 273 6.87 5.00 -8.69
N ASP A 274 5.55 5.02 -8.95
CA ASP A 274 4.54 4.45 -8.06
C ASP A 274 4.73 2.93 -7.89
N ALA A 275 5.05 2.20 -8.96
CA ALA A 275 5.30 0.75 -8.88
C ALA A 275 6.53 0.42 -8.02
N ILE A 276 7.64 1.13 -8.22
CA ILE A 276 8.89 0.97 -7.44
C ILE A 276 8.65 1.32 -5.98
N GLY A 277 7.96 2.45 -5.72
CA GLY A 277 7.62 2.87 -4.36
C GLY A 277 6.78 1.81 -3.64
N ASN A 278 5.80 1.22 -4.32
CA ASN A 278 5.01 0.10 -3.80
C ASN A 278 5.87 -1.13 -3.46
N VAL A 279 6.84 -1.50 -4.30
CA VAL A 279 7.79 -2.60 -3.99
C VAL A 279 8.56 -2.28 -2.72
N ILE A 280 9.18 -1.10 -2.65
CA ILE A 280 9.96 -0.65 -1.49
C ILE A 280 9.10 -0.69 -0.22
N GLY A 281 7.89 -0.11 -0.27
CA GLY A 281 6.95 -0.09 0.85
C GLY A 281 6.55 -1.48 1.34
N THR A 282 6.50 -2.50 0.46
CA THR A 282 6.24 -3.88 0.89
C THR A 282 7.47 -4.62 1.40
N CYS A 283 8.68 -4.12 1.20
CA CYS A 283 9.92 -4.83 1.54
C CYS A 283 10.56 -4.33 2.83
N VAL A 284 10.41 -3.04 3.15
CA VAL A 284 11.08 -2.39 4.28
C VAL A 284 10.09 -1.62 5.15
N ASN A 285 10.54 -1.22 6.35
CA ASN A 285 9.75 -0.33 7.20
C ASN A 285 9.63 1.07 6.55
N PRO A 286 8.62 1.89 6.95
CA PRO A 286 8.39 3.20 6.33
C PRO A 286 9.62 4.13 6.35
N VAL A 287 10.37 4.16 7.45
CA VAL A 287 11.55 5.03 7.62
C VAL A 287 12.69 4.65 6.67
N ASN A 288 13.05 3.37 6.58
CA ASN A 288 14.08 2.94 5.64
C ASN A 288 13.56 3.02 4.20
N GLY A 289 12.25 2.85 4.00
CA GLY A 289 11.60 2.98 2.69
C GLY A 289 11.79 4.38 2.10
N THR A 290 11.57 5.43 2.88
CA THR A 290 11.73 6.81 2.39
C THR A 290 13.19 7.10 2.03
N PHE A 291 14.14 6.60 2.82
CA PHE A 291 15.57 6.72 2.52
C PHE A 291 15.96 5.97 1.24
N LEU A 292 15.53 4.72 1.10
CA LEU A 292 15.80 3.90 -0.07
C LEU A 292 15.19 4.52 -1.33
N GLY A 293 13.96 5.02 -1.25
CA GLY A 293 13.30 5.68 -2.37
C GLY A 293 14.04 6.94 -2.85
N ALA A 294 14.60 7.74 -1.92
CA ALA A 294 15.38 8.92 -2.27
C ALA A 294 16.69 8.52 -2.97
N ILE A 295 17.41 7.53 -2.43
CA ILE A 295 18.65 7.01 -3.03
C ILE A 295 18.39 6.41 -4.41
N THR A 296 17.32 5.62 -4.56
CA THR A 296 16.93 5.06 -5.85
C THR A 296 16.68 6.17 -6.86
N THR A 297 15.98 7.23 -6.48
CA THR A 297 15.73 8.37 -7.37
C THR A 297 17.05 9.04 -7.80
N CYS A 298 17.94 9.33 -6.86
CA CYS A 298 19.25 9.93 -7.17
C CYS A 298 20.09 9.03 -8.08
N ALA A 299 20.13 7.72 -7.82
CA ALA A 299 20.87 6.77 -8.63
C ALA A 299 20.33 6.71 -10.07
N MET A 300 19.00 6.69 -10.25
CA MET A 300 18.38 6.62 -11.57
C MET A 300 18.67 7.87 -12.43
N ILE A 301 18.75 9.05 -11.81
CA ILE A 301 19.08 10.32 -12.50
C ILE A 301 20.51 10.28 -13.06
N VAL A 302 21.48 9.76 -12.30
CA VAL A 302 22.88 9.66 -12.74
C VAL A 302 23.01 8.82 -14.01
N PHE A 303 22.20 7.77 -14.14
CA PHE A 303 22.19 6.89 -15.32
C PHE A 303 21.26 7.36 -16.46
N ALA A 304 20.63 8.54 -16.35
CA ALA A 304 19.67 9.00 -17.35
C ALA A 304 20.30 9.46 -18.68
N GLY A 305 21.62 9.63 -18.74
CA GLY A 305 22.33 10.02 -19.97
C GLY A 305 22.48 11.53 -20.18
N PHE A 306 22.00 12.36 -19.24
CA PHE A 306 22.17 13.82 -19.26
C PHE A 306 23.43 14.28 -18.51
N LEU A 307 23.59 13.87 -17.24
CA LEU A 307 24.74 14.27 -16.40
C LEU A 307 26.05 13.62 -16.85
N VAL A 308 25.96 12.36 -17.28
CA VAL A 308 27.05 11.60 -17.88
C VAL A 308 26.54 11.03 -19.18
N LEU A 309 27.19 11.37 -20.30
CA LEU A 309 26.80 10.90 -21.62
C LEU A 309 27.05 9.40 -21.74
N LEU A 310 26.15 8.69 -22.44
CA LEU A 310 26.21 7.24 -22.62
C LEU A 310 27.49 6.78 -23.36
N SER A 311 28.05 7.62 -24.21
CA SER A 311 29.30 7.39 -24.94
C SER A 311 30.54 7.44 -24.04
N HIS A 312 30.49 8.19 -22.94
CA HIS A 312 31.61 8.34 -22.00
C HIS A 312 31.62 7.25 -20.92
N MET A 313 30.54 6.48 -20.78
CA MET A 313 30.45 5.41 -19.79
C MET A 313 31.30 4.19 -20.19
N SER A 314 31.92 3.54 -19.21
CA SER A 314 32.54 2.23 -19.42
C SER A 314 31.50 1.21 -19.89
N PRO A 315 31.89 0.14 -20.63
CA PRO A 315 30.93 -0.84 -21.14
C PRO A 315 30.03 -1.46 -20.06
N VAL A 316 30.57 -1.68 -18.85
CA VAL A 316 29.81 -2.22 -17.71
C VAL A 316 28.76 -1.20 -17.22
N MET A 317 29.14 0.06 -17.05
CA MET A 317 28.21 1.10 -16.60
C MET A 317 27.14 1.43 -17.63
N ARG A 318 27.48 1.30 -18.92
CA ARG A 318 26.50 1.38 -20.00
C ARG A 318 25.45 0.28 -19.89
N ILE A 319 25.84 -0.97 -19.59
CA ILE A 319 24.88 -2.06 -19.34
C ILE A 319 24.00 -1.75 -18.13
N VAL A 320 24.58 -1.27 -17.02
CA VAL A 320 23.81 -0.90 -15.83
C VAL A 320 22.80 0.23 -16.13
N SER A 321 23.15 1.19 -16.98
CA SER A 321 22.25 2.28 -17.38
C SER A 321 20.98 1.78 -18.08
N HIS A 322 21.02 0.60 -18.72
CA HIS A 322 19.83 0.00 -19.32
C HIS A 322 18.77 -0.44 -18.30
N GLY A 323 19.10 -0.52 -17.01
CA GLY A 323 18.12 -0.73 -15.94
C GLY A 323 17.46 0.55 -15.43
N SER A 324 17.92 1.74 -15.85
CA SER A 324 17.31 3.01 -15.46
C SER A 324 16.22 3.41 -16.46
N PHE A 325 14.97 3.39 -16.01
CA PHE A 325 13.85 3.87 -16.80
C PHE A 325 13.97 5.37 -17.15
N MET A 326 14.67 6.16 -16.32
CA MET A 326 14.90 7.58 -16.57
C MET A 326 15.75 7.80 -17.82
N ARG A 327 16.61 6.84 -18.19
CA ARG A 327 17.38 6.88 -19.44
C ARG A 327 16.46 6.85 -20.65
N TYR A 328 15.57 5.85 -20.72
CA TYR A 328 14.61 5.71 -21.82
C TYR A 328 13.60 6.86 -21.83
N ALA A 329 13.18 7.33 -20.66
CA ALA A 329 12.28 8.48 -20.55
C ALA A 329 12.94 9.76 -21.08
N PHE A 330 14.18 10.05 -20.68
CA PHE A 330 14.92 11.21 -21.17
C PHE A 330 15.13 11.14 -22.69
N GLU A 331 15.61 10.00 -23.20
CA GLU A 331 15.78 9.75 -24.63
C GLU A 331 14.45 9.96 -25.40
N ALA A 332 13.33 9.41 -24.91
CA ALA A 332 12.02 9.58 -25.54
C ALA A 332 11.52 11.04 -25.52
N LEU A 333 11.78 11.80 -24.45
CA LEU A 333 11.45 13.23 -24.37
C LEU A 333 12.26 14.05 -25.38
N VAL A 334 13.56 13.78 -25.50
CA VAL A 334 14.42 14.45 -26.49
C VAL A 334 13.94 14.13 -27.90
N LEU A 335 13.67 12.87 -28.22
CA LEU A 335 13.12 12.47 -29.51
C LEU A 335 11.76 13.14 -29.79
N THR A 336 10.89 13.25 -28.80
CA THR A 336 9.59 13.93 -28.96
C THR A 336 9.73 15.40 -29.36
N LEU A 337 10.73 16.10 -28.79
CA LEU A 337 10.90 17.53 -28.99
C LEU A 337 11.81 17.89 -30.16
N TYR A 338 12.77 17.04 -30.51
CA TYR A 338 13.82 17.37 -31.49
C TYR A 338 13.78 16.47 -32.73
N SER A 339 13.22 15.26 -32.66
CA SER A 339 13.07 14.38 -33.84
C SER A 339 11.84 14.75 -34.70
N GLY A 340 11.68 14.09 -35.85
CA GLY A 340 10.51 14.21 -36.72
C GLY A 340 10.50 15.49 -37.56
N GLY A 341 11.66 15.90 -38.09
CA GLY A 341 11.75 16.99 -39.06
C GLY A 341 11.54 18.40 -38.48
N ARG A 342 11.83 18.60 -37.18
CA ARG A 342 11.73 19.93 -36.55
C ARG A 342 12.70 20.91 -37.22
N GLN A 343 12.19 22.10 -37.54
CA GLN A 343 13.00 23.18 -38.10
C GLN A 343 14.09 23.64 -37.12
N PRO A 344 15.24 24.15 -37.62
CA PRO A 344 16.29 24.69 -36.76
C PRO A 344 15.74 25.77 -35.83
N LEU A 345 16.10 25.72 -34.55
CA LEU A 345 15.67 26.70 -33.56
C LEU A 345 16.13 28.11 -33.97
N PRO A 346 15.41 29.20 -33.74
CA PRO A 346 15.95 30.54 -33.95
C PRO A 346 17.13 30.78 -32.98
N CYS A 347 18.23 31.34 -33.51
CA CYS A 347 19.35 31.80 -32.71
C CYS A 347 19.15 33.32 -32.50
N PRO A 348 19.21 33.82 -31.25
CA PRO A 348 19.08 35.25 -30.98
C PRO A 348 20.11 36.11 -31.72
N ASP A 349 19.70 37.28 -32.21
CA ASP A 349 20.55 38.16 -33.02
C ASP A 349 21.78 38.70 -32.27
N ASP A 350 21.75 38.68 -30.93
CA ASP A 350 22.87 39.04 -30.05
C ASP A 350 23.97 37.98 -30.01
N LYS A 351 23.74 36.77 -30.55
CA LYS A 351 24.70 35.67 -30.55
C LYS A 351 25.18 35.36 -31.96
N LEU A 352 26.50 35.37 -32.14
CA LEU A 352 27.16 35.08 -33.42
C LEU A 352 26.93 33.64 -33.90
N TYR A 353 26.78 32.69 -32.96
CA TYR A 353 26.70 31.26 -33.28
C TYR A 353 25.95 30.46 -32.20
N CYS A 354 25.05 29.57 -32.63
CA CYS A 354 24.38 28.59 -31.79
C CYS A 354 24.72 27.17 -32.30
N HIS A 355 25.59 26.45 -31.60
CA HIS A 355 26.04 25.10 -32.00
C HIS A 355 24.89 24.09 -32.05
N THR A 356 24.07 24.06 -30.99
CA THR A 356 22.97 23.12 -30.80
C THR A 356 21.64 23.65 -31.34
N ARG A 357 21.71 24.49 -32.38
CA ARG A 357 20.53 25.01 -33.10
C ARG A 357 19.83 23.93 -33.93
N PHE A 358 20.61 22.99 -34.44
CA PHE A 358 20.11 21.91 -35.30
C PHE A 358 19.79 20.68 -34.44
N PRO A 359 18.55 20.16 -34.52
CA PRO A 359 18.19 18.93 -33.80
C PRO A 359 19.09 17.73 -34.08
N SER A 360 19.64 17.63 -35.31
CA SER A 360 20.60 16.58 -35.68
C SER A 360 21.88 16.61 -34.87
N GLU A 361 22.36 17.79 -34.46
CA GLU A 361 23.57 17.90 -33.64
C GLU A 361 23.31 17.46 -32.21
N ILE A 362 22.12 17.73 -31.66
CA ILE A 362 21.70 17.24 -30.34
C ILE A 362 21.65 15.70 -30.34
N MET A 363 21.10 15.09 -31.38
CA MET A 363 21.01 13.63 -31.48
C MET A 363 22.41 12.98 -31.59
N LYS A 364 23.34 13.60 -32.31
CA LYS A 364 24.75 13.16 -32.37
C LYS A 364 25.45 13.30 -31.03
N GLU A 365 25.30 14.43 -30.37
CA GLU A 365 25.97 14.72 -29.09
C GLU A 365 25.57 13.68 -28.02
N PHE A 366 24.29 13.36 -27.92
CA PHE A 366 23.79 12.35 -26.98
C PHE A 366 23.90 10.91 -27.49
N SER A 367 24.46 10.70 -28.69
CA SER A 367 24.64 9.38 -29.32
C SER A 367 23.34 8.58 -29.45
N PHE A 368 22.22 9.26 -29.74
CA PHE A 368 20.94 8.61 -30.01
C PHE A 368 20.99 8.04 -31.43
N THR A 369 21.07 6.71 -31.53
CA THR A 369 21.30 5.99 -32.79
C THR A 369 20.04 5.79 -33.63
N ASN A 370 18.86 5.97 -33.03
CA ASN A 370 17.57 5.79 -33.69
C ASN A 370 16.67 7.01 -33.44
N ASP A 371 16.16 7.60 -34.51
CA ASP A 371 15.15 8.67 -34.46
C ASP A 371 13.75 8.16 -34.03
N ASN A 372 13.65 6.86 -33.72
CA ASN A 372 12.41 6.16 -33.42
C ASN A 372 12.06 6.28 -31.93
N TYR A 373 10.95 6.94 -31.64
CA TYR A 373 10.38 7.11 -30.30
C TYR A 373 9.83 5.82 -29.68
N TRP A 374 9.19 4.95 -30.49
CA TRP A 374 8.40 3.82 -30.00
C TRP A 374 9.16 2.71 -29.27
N PRO A 375 10.41 2.34 -29.63
CA PRO A 375 11.19 1.36 -28.87
C PRO A 375 11.37 1.76 -27.39
N ASN A 376 11.61 3.04 -27.12
CA ASN A 376 11.76 3.55 -25.76
C ASN A 376 10.46 3.39 -24.95
N ILE A 377 9.30 3.67 -25.56
CA ILE A 377 7.99 3.42 -24.94
C ILE A 377 7.74 1.93 -24.70
N GLY A 378 8.13 1.07 -25.65
CA GLY A 378 8.02 -0.39 -25.50
C GLY A 378 8.79 -0.91 -24.28
N VAL A 379 10.01 -0.41 -24.05
CA VAL A 379 10.79 -0.77 -22.86
C VAL A 379 10.15 -0.25 -21.58
N LEU A 380 9.72 1.02 -21.56
CA LEU A 380 9.04 1.61 -20.40
C LEU A 380 7.77 0.83 -20.02
N LEU A 381 6.95 0.42 -21.00
CA LEU A 381 5.77 -0.41 -20.77
C LEU A 381 6.12 -1.78 -20.19
N ALA A 382 7.16 -2.44 -20.73
CA ALA A 382 7.62 -3.72 -20.23
C ALA A 382 8.08 -3.61 -18.77
N GLU A 383 8.85 -2.58 -18.43
CA GLU A 383 9.32 -2.33 -17.06
C GLU A 383 8.15 -2.06 -16.10
N VAL A 384 7.12 -1.30 -16.52
CA VAL A 384 5.91 -1.09 -15.70
C VAL A 384 5.29 -2.44 -15.33
N ILE A 385 5.08 -3.31 -16.33
CA ILE A 385 4.45 -4.62 -16.11
C ILE A 385 5.29 -5.48 -15.18
N VAL A 386 6.60 -5.57 -15.42
CA VAL A 386 7.53 -6.37 -14.61
C VAL A 386 7.52 -5.90 -13.16
N ILE A 387 7.69 -4.60 -12.91
CA ILE A 387 7.74 -4.07 -11.53
C ILE A 387 6.38 -4.22 -10.83
N ARG A 388 5.26 -4.08 -11.54
CA ARG A 388 3.92 -4.32 -10.97
C ARG A 388 3.69 -5.78 -10.61
N ILE A 389 4.23 -6.73 -11.37
CA ILE A 389 4.19 -8.15 -11.01
C ILE A 389 5.04 -8.38 -9.75
N ILE A 390 6.23 -7.78 -9.67
CA ILE A 390 7.09 -7.85 -8.48
C ILE A 390 6.37 -7.28 -7.25
N ALA A 391 5.75 -6.11 -7.36
CA ALA A 391 4.99 -5.48 -6.28
C ALA A 391 3.84 -6.37 -5.76
N TYR A 392 3.15 -7.08 -6.66
CA TYR A 392 2.13 -8.06 -6.26
C TYR A 392 2.74 -9.26 -5.52
N MET A 393 3.87 -9.79 -6.01
CA MET A 393 4.55 -10.92 -5.39
C MET A 393 5.07 -10.57 -3.98
N THR A 394 5.65 -9.39 -3.79
CA THR A 394 6.14 -8.91 -2.49
C THR A 394 4.99 -8.68 -1.52
N LEU A 395 3.89 -8.06 -1.97
CA LEU A 395 2.68 -7.90 -1.17
C LEU A 395 2.09 -9.26 -0.74
N LYS A 396 1.97 -10.21 -1.68
CA LYS A 396 1.48 -11.55 -1.39
C LYS A 396 2.35 -12.27 -0.36
N ARG A 397 3.68 -12.13 -0.45
CA ARG A 397 4.61 -12.72 0.50
C ARG A 397 4.41 -12.16 1.91
N ILE A 398 4.22 -10.84 2.05
CA ILE A 398 4.11 -10.21 3.37
C ILE A 398 2.76 -10.47 4.05
N VAL A 399 1.68 -10.55 3.26
CA VAL A 399 0.36 -10.95 3.78
C VAL A 399 0.41 -12.40 4.27
N LYS A 400 1.04 -13.32 3.52
CA LYS A 400 1.14 -14.74 3.91
C LYS A 400 2.04 -14.99 5.13
N ARG A 401 3.14 -14.25 5.31
CA ARG A 401 4.10 -14.46 6.42
C ARG A 401 3.51 -14.12 7.81
N SER A 402 2.39 -13.39 7.84
CA SER A 402 1.76 -12.90 9.07
C SER A 402 0.47 -13.63 9.42
N SER A 403 0.08 -14.61 8.60
CA SER A 403 -0.94 -15.62 8.86
C SER A 403 -0.23 -16.86 9.40
#